data_AF-A0A3B9Y8Y4-F1
#
_entry.id   AF-A0A3B9Y8Y4-F1
#
_cell.length_a   1.000
_cell.length_b   1.000
_cell.length_c   1.000
_cell.angle_alpha   90.00
_cell.angle_beta   90.00
_cell.angle_gamma   90.00
#
_symmetry.space_group_name_H-M   'P 1'
#
loop_
_entity.id
_entity.type
_entity.pdbx_description
1 polymer ?
#
loop_
_entity_poly.entity_id
_entity_poly.type
_entity_poly.pdbx_seq_one_letter_code
_entity_poly.pdbx_strand_id
1 'polypeptide(L)'
;MTKKASSLPRGQRIMNTIFMRMVRVGLIPGAHLISVPGRKSGVMRTTPVFVLRHEGHRWLVAGFEQADWVKNLRAAGWCVLIHNRRQEWVAVIEVEEARGPSTIAPSIRPTRT
;
A
#
# COMPACT_ATOMS: atom_id res chain seq x y z
N MET A 1 7.97 26.82 -22.37
CA MET A 1 7.53 27.09 -20.98
C MET A 1 7.62 25.81 -20.16
N THR A 2 8.66 25.66 -19.34
CA THR A 2 8.94 24.48 -18.49
C THR A 2 8.25 24.65 -17.13
N LYS A 3 7.32 23.76 -16.77
CA LYS A 3 6.65 23.80 -15.46
C LYS A 3 7.64 23.33 -14.37
N LYS A 4 7.93 24.22 -13.41
CA LYS A 4 8.74 23.97 -12.21
C LYS A 4 8.14 22.84 -11.37
N ALA A 5 9.00 21.94 -10.90
CA ALA A 5 8.70 21.00 -9.83
C ALA A 5 8.30 21.78 -8.56
N SER A 6 7.05 21.64 -8.13
CA SER A 6 6.54 22.26 -6.90
C SER A 6 7.15 21.58 -5.68
N SER A 7 8.03 22.29 -4.96
CA SER A 7 8.50 21.87 -3.64
C SER A 7 7.32 21.92 -2.65
N LEU A 8 6.89 20.75 -2.18
CA LEU A 8 5.79 20.64 -1.21
C LEU A 8 6.16 21.34 0.13
N PRO A 9 5.22 22.05 0.80
CA PRO A 9 5.49 22.77 2.04
C PRO A 9 6.02 21.84 3.16
N ARG A 10 6.99 22.32 3.96
CA ARG A 10 7.66 21.53 5.02
C ARG A 10 6.68 20.91 6.04
N GLY A 11 5.56 21.58 6.34
CA GLY A 11 4.53 21.08 7.26
C GLY A 11 3.83 19.81 6.79
N GLN A 12 3.66 19.63 5.48
CA GLN A 12 2.98 18.45 4.91
C GLN A 12 3.83 17.18 5.00
N ARG A 13 5.17 17.31 4.97
CA ARG A 13 6.10 16.19 5.20
C ARG A 13 6.05 15.68 6.64
N ILE A 14 5.94 16.60 7.60
CA ILE A 14 5.81 16.26 9.03
C ILE A 14 4.47 15.55 9.26
N MET A 15 3.39 16.06 8.68
CA MET A 15 2.05 15.45 8.80
C MET A 15 2.00 14.04 8.16
N ASN A 16 2.62 13.85 6.99
CA ASN A 16 2.81 12.51 6.40
C ASN A 16 3.60 11.58 7.32
N THR A 17 4.61 12.09 8.02
CA THR A 17 5.44 11.29 8.93
C THR A 17 4.65 10.87 10.18
N ILE A 18 3.87 11.79 10.77
CA ILE A 18 3.00 11.49 11.92
C ILE A 18 1.91 10.50 11.52
N PHE A 19 1.25 10.70 10.37
CA PHE A 19 0.26 9.77 9.82
C PHE A 19 0.84 8.37 9.60
N MET A 20 2.00 8.27 8.93
CA MET A 20 2.70 7.00 8.77
C MET A 20 3.05 6.34 10.12
N ARG A 21 3.40 7.14 11.14
CA ARG A 21 3.71 6.63 12.48
C ARG A 21 2.47 6.11 13.19
N MET A 22 1.33 6.80 13.10
CA MET A 22 0.03 6.36 13.64
C MET A 22 -0.43 5.05 13.00
N VAL A 23 -0.34 4.95 11.67
CA VAL A 23 -0.63 3.72 10.93
C VAL A 23 0.30 2.58 11.36
N ARG A 24 1.61 2.85 11.49
CA ARG A 24 2.60 1.85 11.90
C ARG A 24 2.34 1.25 13.28
N VAL A 25 1.86 2.05 14.24
CA VAL A 25 1.55 1.60 15.61
C VAL A 25 0.11 1.09 15.79
N GLY A 26 -0.70 1.06 14.72
CA GLY A 26 -2.05 0.48 14.76
C GLY A 26 -3.12 1.37 15.38
N LEU A 27 -2.90 2.68 15.46
CA LEU A 27 -3.88 3.64 16.02
C LEU A 27 -5.07 3.92 15.10
N ILE A 28 -4.97 3.56 13.82
CA ILE A 28 -6.03 3.74 12.82
C ILE A 28 -6.50 2.36 12.38
N PRO A 29 -7.70 1.91 12.82
CA PRO A 29 -8.23 0.61 12.44
C PRO A 29 -8.25 0.43 10.92
N GLY A 30 -7.74 -0.71 10.45
CA GLY A 30 -7.67 -1.04 9.03
C GLY A 30 -6.52 -0.38 8.26
N ALA A 31 -5.84 0.63 8.81
CA ALA A 31 -4.70 1.23 8.14
C ALA A 31 -3.44 0.37 8.30
N HIS A 32 -2.74 0.14 7.18
CA HIS A 32 -1.48 -0.58 7.10
C HIS A 32 -0.47 0.24 6.32
N LEU A 33 0.82 -0.02 6.49
CA LEU A 33 1.80 0.42 5.49
C LEU A 33 2.02 -0.71 4.50
N ILE A 34 1.97 -0.39 3.21
CA ILE A 34 2.41 -1.27 2.14
C ILE A 34 3.80 -0.84 1.69
N SER A 35 4.75 -1.77 1.65
CA SER A 35 6.07 -1.57 1.05
C SER A 35 6.18 -2.41 -0.21
N VAL A 36 6.41 -1.76 -1.36
CA VAL A 36 6.44 -2.42 -2.68
C VAL A 36 7.70 -1.97 -3.43
N PRO A 37 8.44 -2.87 -4.11
CA PRO A 37 9.56 -2.47 -4.93
C PRO A 37 9.09 -1.58 -6.08
N GLY A 38 9.79 -0.46 -6.32
CA GLY A 38 9.46 0.42 -7.42
C GLY A 38 9.68 -0.27 -8.77
N ARG A 39 8.66 -0.34 -9.63
CA ARG A 39 8.72 -1.07 -10.93
C ARG A 39 9.86 -0.66 -11.86
N LYS A 40 10.36 0.57 -11.72
CA LYS A 40 11.48 1.10 -12.52
C LYS A 40 12.84 1.01 -11.81
N SER A 41 12.85 1.00 -10.48
CA SER A 41 14.06 1.22 -9.68
C SER A 41 14.41 0.08 -8.74
N GLY A 42 13.51 -0.87 -8.50
CA GLY A 42 13.66 -1.92 -7.47
C GLY A 42 13.57 -1.42 -6.02
N VAL A 43 13.90 -0.15 -5.75
CA VAL A 43 13.86 0.47 -4.41
C VAL A 43 12.48 0.33 -3.76
N MET A 44 12.45 -0.17 -2.53
CA MET A 44 11.23 -0.30 -1.72
C MET A 44 10.60 1.06 -1.43
N ARG A 45 9.32 1.20 -1.78
CA ARG A 45 8.52 2.41 -1.57
C ARG A 45 7.40 2.07 -0.60
N THR A 46 7.30 2.85 0.48
CA THR A 46 6.30 2.62 1.53
C THR A 46 5.18 3.66 1.46
N THR A 47 3.93 3.23 1.53
CA THR A 47 2.75 4.12 1.49
C THR A 47 1.69 3.59 2.45
N PRO A 48 0.96 4.45 3.17
CA PRO A 48 -0.19 4.02 3.96
C PRO A 48 -1.35 3.63 3.05
N VAL A 49 -2.02 2.52 3.37
CA VAL A 49 -3.19 2.01 2.66
C VAL A 49 -4.21 1.49 3.68
N PHE A 50 -5.48 1.40 3.28
CA PHE A 50 -6.48 0.67 4.04
C PHE A 50 -6.55 -0.78 3.55
N VAL A 51 -6.54 -1.71 4.49
CA VAL A 51 -6.76 -3.13 4.26
C VAL A 51 -8.12 -3.49 4.84
N LEU A 52 -9.03 -3.91 3.98
CA LEU A 52 -10.34 -4.40 4.38
C LEU A 52 -10.29 -5.90 4.62
N ARG A 53 -11.14 -6.40 5.51
CA ARG A 53 -11.36 -7.84 5.72
C ARG A 53 -12.77 -8.16 5.28
N HIS A 54 -12.92 -9.10 4.36
CA HIS A 54 -14.22 -9.53 3.84
C HIS A 54 -14.13 -10.99 3.38
N GLU A 55 -15.12 -11.81 3.76
CA GLU A 55 -15.18 -13.24 3.40
C GLU A 55 -13.89 -14.02 3.73
N GLY A 56 -13.30 -13.78 4.91
CA GLY A 56 -12.05 -14.43 5.33
C GLY A 56 -10.79 -13.96 4.60
N HIS A 57 -10.91 -13.09 3.59
CA HIS A 57 -9.80 -12.54 2.83
C HIS A 57 -9.47 -11.12 3.28
N ARG A 58 -8.21 -10.72 3.06
CA ARG A 58 -7.80 -9.32 3.15
C ARG A 58 -7.87 -8.72 1.76
N TRP A 59 -8.19 -7.43 1.67
CA TRP A 59 -8.35 -6.70 0.43
C TRP A 59 -7.66 -5.35 0.53
N LEU A 60 -6.83 -5.04 -0.46
CA LEU A 60 -6.25 -3.72 -0.69
C LEU A 60 -7.15 -3.01 -1.71
N VAL A 61 -7.79 -1.92 -1.31
CA VAL A 61 -8.65 -1.16 -2.23
C VAL A 61 -7.88 0.04 -2.74
N ALA A 62 -7.71 0.12 -4.06
CA ALA A 62 -7.07 1.25 -4.70
C ALA A 62 -8.11 2.35 -4.95
N GLY A 63 -8.17 3.37 -4.08
CA GLY A 63 -8.99 4.56 -4.34
C GLY A 63 -8.56 5.34 -5.59
N PHE A 64 -7.33 5.11 -6.07
CA PHE A 64 -6.80 5.66 -7.32
C PHE A 64 -5.98 4.61 -8.05
N GLU A 65 -6.50 4.08 -9.15
CA GLU A 65 -5.85 3.01 -9.94
C GLU A 65 -4.47 3.42 -10.49
N GLN A 66 -4.29 4.73 -10.71
CA GLN A 66 -3.07 5.29 -11.27
C GLN A 66 -1.97 5.52 -10.23
N ALA A 67 -2.25 5.29 -8.95
CA ALA A 67 -1.28 5.47 -7.88
C ALA A 67 -0.03 4.60 -8.12
N ASP A 68 1.15 5.15 -7.80
CA ASP A 68 2.41 4.46 -8.07
C ASP A 68 2.53 3.12 -7.34
N TRP A 69 1.99 3.01 -6.13
CA TRP A 69 2.02 1.76 -5.38
C TRP A 69 1.20 0.66 -6.09
N VAL A 70 0.07 1.00 -6.74
CA VAL A 70 -0.74 0.05 -7.53
C VAL A 70 0.06 -0.44 -8.72
N LYS A 71 0.63 0.49 -9.51
CA LYS A 71 1.46 0.14 -10.68
C LYS A 71 2.68 -0.69 -10.29
N ASN A 72 3.27 -0.41 -9.13
CA ASN A 72 4.38 -1.19 -8.61
C ASN A 72 3.93 -2.59 -8.17
N LEU A 73 2.76 -2.69 -7.53
CA LEU A 73 2.21 -3.94 -7.03
C LEU A 73 1.83 -4.89 -8.18
N ARG A 74 1.22 -4.35 -9.24
CA ARG A 74 0.94 -5.07 -10.49
C ARG A 74 2.22 -5.62 -11.14
N ALA A 75 3.30 -4.84 -11.13
CA ALA A 75 4.57 -5.27 -11.70
C ALA A 75 5.32 -6.29 -10.82
N ALA A 76 5.21 -6.18 -9.49
CA ALA A 76 5.94 -7.03 -8.56
C ALA A 76 5.20 -8.33 -8.22
N GLY A 77 3.87 -8.29 -8.13
CA GLY A 77 3.03 -9.40 -7.65
C GLY A 77 3.15 -9.69 -6.15
N TRP A 78 3.88 -8.85 -5.39
CA TRP A 78 4.06 -9.02 -3.96
C TRP A 78 4.34 -7.68 -3.25
N CYS A 79 4.14 -7.66 -1.93
CA CYS A 79 4.50 -6.55 -1.06
C CYS A 79 4.85 -7.01 0.36
N VAL A 80 5.37 -6.07 1.15
CA VAL A 80 5.43 -6.19 2.61
C VAL A 80 4.30 -5.38 3.23
N LEU A 81 3.40 -6.01 3.96
CA LEU A 81 2.41 -5.33 4.79
C LEU A 81 2.95 -5.13 6.21
N ILE A 82 2.83 -3.91 6.71
CA ILE A 82 3.31 -3.53 8.04
C ILE A 82 2.13 -3.01 8.87
N HIS A 83 1.88 -3.65 10.00
CA HIS A 83 0.87 -3.22 10.97
C HIS A 83 1.25 -3.70 12.37
N ASN A 84 1.05 -2.84 13.37
CA ASN A 84 1.41 -3.09 14.77
C ASN A 84 2.85 -3.66 14.92
N ARG A 85 3.82 -3.01 14.27
CA ARG A 85 5.25 -3.40 14.21
C ARG A 85 5.56 -4.77 13.58
N ARG A 86 4.55 -5.54 13.15
CA ARG A 86 4.74 -6.79 12.41
C ARG A 86 4.89 -6.49 10.93
N GLN A 87 5.78 -7.22 10.27
CA GLN A 87 5.98 -7.18 8.83
C GLN A 87 5.61 -8.54 8.24
N GLU A 88 4.88 -8.55 7.14
CA GLU A 88 4.41 -9.76 6.49
C GLU A 88 4.67 -9.66 4.99
N TRP A 89 5.32 -10.66 4.42
CA TRP A 89 5.48 -10.78 2.97
C TRP A 89 4.23 -11.42 2.38
N VAL A 90 3.64 -10.76 1.39
CA VAL A 90 2.33 -11.13 0.88
C VAL A 90 2.38 -11.14 -0.64
N ALA A 91 1.99 -12.27 -1.23
CA ALA A 91 1.73 -12.36 -2.65
C ALA A 91 0.38 -11.70 -2.94
N VAL A 92 0.22 -11.13 -4.12
CA VAL A 92 -0.92 -10.28 -4.42
C VAL A 92 -1.49 -10.62 -5.78
N ILE A 93 -2.81 -10.76 -5.83
CA ILE A 93 -3.58 -11.03 -7.04
C ILE A 93 -4.53 -9.84 -7.25
N GLU A 94 -4.49 -9.27 -8.45
CA GLU A 94 -5.46 -8.25 -8.83
C GLU A 94 -6.80 -8.89 -9.18
N VAL A 95 -7.88 -8.33 -8.64
CA VAL A 95 -9.24 -8.77 -8.91
C VAL A 95 -9.99 -7.60 -9.54
N GLU A 96 -10.37 -7.79 -10.79
CA GLU A 96 -11.18 -6.82 -11.52
C GLU A 96 -12.64 -6.92 -11.03
N GLU A 97 -13.15 -5.85 -10.46
CA GLU A 97 -14.54 -5.77 -10.03
C GLU A 97 -15.36 -5.08 -11.13
N ALA A 98 -16.42 -5.74 -11.60
CA ALA A 98 -17.15 -5.34 -12.81
C ALA A 98 -17.80 -3.93 -12.73
N ARG A 99 -17.89 -3.30 -11.54
CA ARG A 99 -18.52 -1.97 -11.33
C ARG A 99 -17.89 -1.16 -10.17
N GLY A 100 -16.60 -1.29 -9.90
CA GLY A 100 -15.96 -0.62 -8.76
C GLY A 100 -14.49 -0.23 -8.96
N PRO A 101 -13.89 0.51 -8.01
CA PRO A 101 -12.44 0.74 -8.02
C PRO A 101 -11.69 -0.60 -8.02
N SER A 102 -10.58 -0.70 -8.76
CA SER A 102 -9.77 -1.92 -8.80
C SER A 102 -9.38 -2.39 -7.40
N THR A 103 -9.65 -3.67 -7.15
CA THR A 103 -9.43 -4.32 -5.87
C THR A 103 -8.27 -5.30 -5.99
N ILE A 104 -7.40 -5.29 -4.99
CA ILE A 104 -6.19 -6.08 -4.98
C ILE A 104 -6.24 -7.03 -3.78
N ALA A 105 -6.32 -8.33 -4.03
CA ALA A 105 -6.40 -9.35 -3.01
C ALA A 105 -5.00 -9.86 -2.62
N PRO A 106 -4.51 -9.63 -1.39
CA PRO A 106 -3.42 -10.43 -0.85
C PRO A 106 -3.75 -11.93 -0.83
N SER A 107 -2.97 -12.73 -1.55
CA SER A 107 -2.84 -14.17 -1.30
C SER A 107 -1.95 -14.37 -0.08
N ILE A 108 -2.59 -14.55 1.06
CA ILE A 108 -1.92 -14.92 2.30
C ILE A 108 -1.86 -16.45 2.31
N ARG A 109 -0.78 -17.02 1.77
CA ARG A 109 -0.44 -18.38 2.22
C ARG A 109 0.12 -18.25 3.63
N PRO A 110 -0.42 -18.96 4.64
CA PRO A 110 0.24 -19.01 5.93
C PRO A 110 1.66 -19.53 5.67
N THR A 111 2.66 -18.72 5.97
CA THR A 111 4.05 -19.20 6.05
C THR A 111 4.05 -20.30 7.10
N ARG A 112 4.13 -21.56 6.65
CA ARG A 112 4.38 -22.72 7.51
C ARG A 112 5.62 -22.38 8.33
N THR A 113 5.44 -22.22 9.64
CA THR A 113 6.51 -22.43 10.61
C THR A 113 6.63 -23.93 10.82
#